data_AF-A0A117S2S9-F1
#
_entry.id   AF-A0A117S2S9-F1
#
_cell.length_a   1.000
_cell.length_b   1.000
_cell.length_c   1.000
_cell.angle_alpha   90.00
_cell.angle_beta   90.00
_cell.angle_gamma   90.00
#
_symmetry.space_group_name_H-M   'P 1'
#
loop_
_entity.id
_entity.type
_entity.pdbx_description
1 polymer ?
#
loop_
_entity_poly.entity_id
_entity_poly.type
_entity_poly.pdbx_seq_one_letter_code
_entity_poly.pdbx_strand_id
1 'polypeptide(L)'
;MGLWHVFYEDWQMECCGTPFSVGDEVSWPMMIVDADAVLGGGWHDQLTKVVGVVEDWDGVRIVRDKTGLMVALGGRDEDDDEGEADGPRLGDPIRRVGLLSVETHGAEWPEVAGRVRAVQVLTQGYAEGTSAAWEPVPGERWLRAVDECPKWFADKAAGKGGDGRPRRRRDAGVVVALEVPGTDSWLSYAVREASGIPHEGAAPGAETEGLPEDALAALLETLSTVRGPGDG
;
A
#
# COMPACT_ATOMS: atom_id res chain seq x y z
N MET A 1 18.66 2.31 1.20
CA MET A 1 17.43 1.72 0.66
C MET A 1 16.32 1.99 1.66
N GLY A 2 15.12 2.31 1.20
CA GLY A 2 13.96 2.51 2.06
C GLY A 2 12.93 1.42 1.81
N LEU A 3 12.33 0.87 2.86
CA LEU A 3 11.27 -0.14 2.76
C LEU A 3 9.91 0.56 2.71
N TRP A 4 9.02 0.19 1.80
CA TRP A 4 7.71 0.84 1.69
C TRP A 4 6.61 -0.21 1.66
N HIS A 5 5.51 0.04 2.38
CA HIS A 5 4.28 -0.73 2.21
C HIS A 5 3.59 -0.22 0.95
N VAL A 6 3.53 -1.04 -0.08
CA VAL A 6 2.87 -0.79 -1.35
C VAL A 6 1.65 -1.70 -1.46
N PHE A 7 0.48 -1.13 -1.70
CA PHE A 7 -0.74 -1.86 -1.98
C PHE A 7 -0.90 -2.06 -3.48
N TYR A 8 -1.20 -3.28 -3.90
CA TYR A 8 -1.53 -3.61 -5.29
C TYR A 8 -2.90 -4.28 -5.29
N GLU A 9 -3.90 -3.57 -5.81
CA GLU A 9 -5.28 -4.01 -5.84
C GLU A 9 -5.49 -5.26 -6.69
N ASP A 10 -6.45 -6.09 -6.28
CA ASP A 10 -6.79 -7.33 -6.98
C ASP A 10 -7.11 -7.10 -8.46
N TRP A 11 -7.98 -6.15 -8.78
CA TRP A 11 -8.46 -5.90 -10.12
C TRP A 11 -7.35 -5.36 -11.04
N GLN A 12 -6.45 -4.53 -10.51
CA GLN A 12 -5.29 -4.06 -11.27
C GLN A 12 -4.36 -5.24 -11.57
N MET A 13 -4.09 -6.09 -10.57
CA MET A 13 -3.28 -7.29 -10.75
C MET A 13 -3.93 -8.27 -11.74
N GLU A 14 -5.23 -8.52 -11.62
CA GLU A 14 -5.98 -9.44 -12.49
C GLU A 14 -6.06 -8.94 -13.94
N CYS A 15 -6.31 -7.65 -14.14
CA CYS A 15 -6.48 -7.06 -15.47
C CYS A 15 -5.15 -6.82 -16.20
N CYS A 16 -4.26 -6.03 -15.61
CA CYS A 16 -3.05 -5.52 -16.27
C CYS A 16 -1.75 -5.99 -15.62
N GLY A 17 -1.80 -6.44 -14.36
CA GLY A 17 -0.61 -6.78 -13.60
C GLY A 17 0.11 -8.04 -14.07
N THR A 18 1.39 -8.11 -13.72
CA THR A 18 2.23 -9.30 -13.90
C THR A 18 2.58 -9.82 -12.51
N PRO A 19 2.32 -11.11 -12.21
CA PRO A 19 2.74 -11.73 -10.94
C PRO A 19 4.24 -11.55 -10.70
N PHE A 20 4.60 -11.40 -9.44
CA PHE A 20 5.96 -11.21 -8.97
C PHE A 20 6.18 -12.02 -7.70
N SER A 21 7.44 -12.31 -7.40
CA SER A 21 7.86 -13.08 -6.23
C SER A 21 8.74 -12.25 -5.29
N VAL A 22 8.88 -12.73 -4.06
CA VAL A 22 9.92 -12.23 -3.16
C VAL A 22 11.29 -12.36 -3.84
N GLY A 23 12.09 -11.29 -3.78
CA GLY A 23 13.39 -11.19 -4.43
C GLY A 23 13.36 -10.55 -5.81
N ASP A 24 12.21 -10.45 -6.47
CA ASP A 24 12.10 -9.83 -7.80
C ASP A 24 12.39 -8.32 -7.75
N GLU A 25 12.97 -7.82 -8.83
CA GLU A 25 13.02 -6.38 -9.11
C GLU A 25 11.79 -5.99 -9.93
N VAL A 26 11.05 -5.01 -9.43
CA VAL A 26 9.82 -4.52 -10.02
C VAL A 26 9.91 -3.01 -10.21
N SER A 27 9.09 -2.48 -11.10
CA SER A 27 8.98 -1.06 -11.38
C SER A 27 7.50 -0.74 -11.55
N TRP A 28 6.95 0.12 -10.70
CA TRP A 28 5.52 0.44 -10.71
C TRP A 28 5.26 1.94 -10.64
N PRO A 29 4.29 2.46 -11.39
CA PRO A 29 3.74 3.78 -11.15
C PRO A 29 3.03 3.80 -9.79
N MET A 30 3.47 4.70 -8.91
CA MET A 30 2.98 4.80 -7.54
C MET A 30 2.04 5.99 -7.37
N MET A 31 0.97 5.81 -6.63
CA MET A 31 0.02 6.85 -6.25
C MET A 31 -0.20 6.83 -4.74
N ILE A 32 -0.37 7.99 -4.12
CA ILE A 32 -0.85 8.05 -2.74
C ILE A 32 -2.36 8.29 -2.72
N VAL A 33 -3.09 7.34 -2.13
CA VAL A 33 -4.55 7.34 -2.05
C VAL A 33 -5.04 7.44 -0.61
N ASP A 34 -6.24 7.95 -0.43
CA ASP A 34 -6.87 7.97 0.90
C ASP A 34 -7.24 6.54 1.33
N ALA A 35 -6.74 6.11 2.48
CA ALA A 35 -6.97 4.75 2.98
C ALA A 35 -8.44 4.49 3.34
N ASP A 36 -9.19 5.53 3.69
CA ASP A 36 -10.61 5.41 4.01
C ASP A 36 -11.45 5.17 2.74
N ALA A 37 -10.99 5.68 1.59
CA ALA A 37 -11.66 5.52 0.30
C ALA A 37 -11.47 4.14 -0.32
N VAL A 38 -10.34 3.46 -0.05
CA VAL A 38 -10.01 2.19 -0.71
C VAL A 38 -10.69 0.99 -0.02
N LEU A 39 -10.51 0.84 1.30
CA LEU A 39 -10.98 -0.36 2.03
C LEU A 39 -11.56 -0.04 3.42
N GLY A 40 -12.25 1.11 3.54
CA GLY A 40 -13.02 1.45 4.74
C GLY A 40 -12.17 1.83 5.96
N GLY A 41 -10.89 2.18 5.76
CA GLY A 41 -10.02 2.69 6.81
C GLY A 41 -9.41 1.63 7.72
N GLY A 42 -8.78 2.09 8.81
CA GLY A 42 -8.10 1.23 9.79
C GLY A 42 -6.66 0.85 9.45
N TRP A 43 -6.05 1.51 8.46
CA TRP A 43 -4.75 1.19 7.84
C TRP A 43 -3.49 1.68 8.56
N HIS A 44 -3.60 2.07 9.83
CA HIS A 44 -2.62 2.90 10.54
C HIS A 44 -1.16 2.43 10.47
N ASP A 45 -0.92 1.12 10.41
CA ASP A 45 0.40 0.47 10.34
C ASP A 45 1.00 0.40 8.93
N GLN A 46 0.19 0.66 7.90
CA GLN A 46 0.58 0.59 6.49
C GLN A 46 0.50 1.97 5.80
N LEU A 47 0.15 3.02 6.54
CA LEU A 47 0.11 4.37 6.00
C LEU A 47 1.51 4.90 5.71
N THR A 48 1.66 5.44 4.50
CA THR A 48 2.82 6.19 4.07
C THR A 48 2.57 7.69 4.27
N LYS A 49 3.61 8.41 4.70
CA LYS A 49 3.62 9.87 4.74
C LYS A 49 4.59 10.39 3.69
N VAL A 50 4.11 11.25 2.79
CA VAL A 50 4.93 11.99 1.84
C VAL A 50 4.87 13.48 2.14
N VAL A 51 6.03 14.14 2.07
CA VAL A 51 6.17 15.59 2.24
C VAL A 51 7.07 16.14 1.15
N GLY A 52 6.55 17.09 0.40
CA GLY A 52 7.28 17.71 -0.70
C GLY A 52 6.55 18.89 -1.29
N VAL A 53 7.03 19.33 -2.45
CA VAL A 53 6.36 20.34 -3.26
C VAL A 53 5.57 19.63 -4.35
N VAL A 54 4.38 20.13 -4.66
CA VAL A 54 3.57 19.62 -5.75
C VAL A 54 4.22 20.00 -7.08
N GLU A 55 4.58 19.00 -7.87
CA GLU A 55 5.17 19.13 -9.19
C GLU A 55 4.17 18.69 -10.26
N ASP A 56 4.35 19.17 -11.49
CA ASP A 56 3.61 18.72 -12.66
C ASP A 56 4.44 17.71 -13.45
N TRP A 57 3.83 16.59 -13.80
CA TRP A 57 4.38 15.59 -14.69
C TRP A 57 3.38 15.33 -15.82
N ASP A 58 3.55 16.05 -16.92
CA ASP A 58 2.69 15.90 -18.11
C ASP A 58 1.18 15.99 -17.79
N GLY A 59 0.80 16.94 -16.93
CA GLY A 59 -0.59 17.12 -16.48
C GLY A 59 -0.97 16.32 -15.23
N VAL A 60 -0.11 15.41 -14.75
CA VAL A 60 -0.31 14.66 -13.51
C VAL A 60 0.39 15.36 -12.35
N ARG A 61 -0.34 15.58 -11.26
CA ARG A 61 0.23 16.15 -10.04
C ARG A 61 1.00 15.07 -9.29
N ILE A 62 2.30 15.30 -9.10
CA ILE A 62 3.16 14.40 -8.33
C ILE A 62 3.75 15.13 -7.13
N VAL A 63 4.24 14.35 -6.17
CA VAL A 63 5.10 14.85 -5.11
C VAL A 63 6.35 14.00 -5.04
N ARG A 64 7.50 14.66 -4.92
CA ARG A 64 8.75 14.01 -4.53
C ARG A 64 8.95 14.21 -3.04
N ASP A 65 8.89 13.12 -2.29
CA ASP A 65 9.21 13.14 -0.87
C ASP A 65 10.67 13.56 -0.67
N LYS A 66 10.98 14.16 0.48
CA LYS A 66 12.35 14.51 0.87
C LYS A 66 13.34 13.33 0.82
N THR A 67 12.85 12.10 0.92
CA THR A 67 13.66 10.88 0.81
C THR A 67 13.87 10.44 -0.65
N GLY A 68 13.27 11.12 -1.62
CA GLY A 68 13.43 10.85 -3.04
C GLY A 68 12.31 10.01 -3.67
N LEU A 69 11.42 9.43 -2.85
CA LEU A 69 10.25 8.70 -3.34
C LEU A 69 9.35 9.65 -4.16
N MET A 70 9.01 9.25 -5.37
CA MET A 70 8.05 9.95 -6.23
C MET A 70 6.71 9.23 -6.19
N VAL A 71 5.63 9.98 -5.98
CA VAL A 71 4.26 9.44 -6.04
C VAL A 71 3.32 10.43 -6.73
N ALA A 72 2.38 9.92 -7.51
CA ALA A 72 1.24 10.69 -7.96
C ALA A 72 0.32 11.03 -6.79
N LEU A 73 -0.21 12.25 -6.80
CA LEU A 73 -1.31 12.66 -5.93
C LEU A 73 -2.57 12.29 -6.69
N GLY A 74 -3.36 11.34 -6.18
CA GLY A 74 -4.53 10.81 -6.88
C GLY A 74 -5.34 11.90 -7.58
N GLY A 75 -5.55 11.70 -8.88
CA GLY A 75 -6.27 12.61 -9.74
C GLY A 75 -7.77 12.50 -9.48
N ARG A 76 -8.38 13.67 -9.33
CA ARG A 76 -9.79 14.01 -9.47
C ARG A 76 -10.65 12.90 -10.11
N ASP A 77 -11.76 12.53 -9.46
CA ASP A 77 -12.83 11.76 -10.09
C ASP A 77 -13.25 12.47 -11.40
N GLU A 78 -13.49 11.71 -12.46
CA GLU A 78 -13.93 12.22 -13.77
C GLU A 78 -15.29 12.97 -13.72
N ASP A 79 -15.96 12.95 -12.56
CA ASP A 79 -17.27 13.57 -12.29
C ASP A 79 -17.20 14.95 -11.60
N ASP A 80 -16.01 15.53 -11.42
CA ASP A 80 -15.89 16.90 -10.88
C ASP A 80 -16.26 17.95 -11.94
N ASP A 81 -17.56 18.21 -12.04
CA ASP A 81 -18.13 19.38 -12.69
C ASP A 81 -17.38 20.66 -12.28
N GLU A 82 -17.17 21.54 -13.27
CA GLU A 82 -16.42 22.79 -13.21
C GLU A 82 -16.84 23.71 -12.04
N GLY A 83 -16.25 23.51 -10.85
CA GLY A 83 -16.55 24.34 -9.69
C GLY A 83 -15.59 24.07 -8.53
N GLU A 84 -14.59 24.96 -8.37
CA GLU A 84 -13.52 24.92 -7.37
C GLU A 84 -12.44 23.85 -7.59
N ALA A 85 -11.20 24.31 -7.79
CA ALA A 85 -10.01 23.49 -7.86
C ALA A 85 -9.58 23.09 -6.43
N ASP A 86 -10.26 22.11 -5.83
CA ASP A 86 -9.99 21.65 -4.45
C ASP A 86 -8.79 20.69 -4.34
N GLY A 87 -8.08 20.46 -5.44
CA GLY A 87 -6.83 19.70 -5.45
C GLY A 87 -5.60 20.57 -5.14
N PRO A 88 -4.50 19.96 -4.63
CA PRO A 88 -3.27 20.67 -4.28
C PRO A 88 -2.66 21.40 -5.48
N ARG A 89 -2.31 22.69 -5.35
CA ARG A 89 -1.84 23.50 -6.49
C ARG A 89 -0.35 23.26 -6.76
N LEU A 90 0.05 23.44 -8.01
CA LEU A 90 1.46 23.35 -8.40
C LEU A 90 2.31 24.34 -7.60
N GLY A 91 3.44 23.87 -7.09
CA GLY A 91 4.35 24.67 -6.26
C GLY A 91 3.95 24.77 -4.79
N ASP A 92 2.75 24.31 -4.39
CA ASP A 92 2.37 24.32 -2.98
C ASP A 92 3.13 23.22 -2.21
N PRO A 93 3.57 23.50 -0.97
CA PRO A 93 4.03 22.44 -0.08
C PRO A 93 2.83 21.57 0.31
N ILE A 94 3.02 20.26 0.26
CA ILE A 94 2.01 19.28 0.68
C ILE A 94 2.57 18.33 1.71
N ARG A 95 1.71 17.93 2.64
CA ARG A 95 1.89 16.76 3.50
C ARG A 95 0.68 15.85 3.28
N ARG A 96 0.90 14.67 2.72
CA ARG A 96 -0.14 13.66 2.51
C ARG A 96 0.19 12.41 3.31
N VAL A 97 -0.83 11.81 3.89
CA VAL A 97 -0.77 10.52 4.57
C VAL A 97 -1.82 9.64 3.91
N GLY A 98 -1.46 8.42 3.52
CA GLY A 98 -2.34 7.54 2.76
C GLY A 98 -1.67 6.21 2.45
N LEU A 99 -2.37 5.37 1.70
CA LEU A 99 -1.78 4.14 1.17
C LEU A 99 -0.96 4.48 -0.07
N LEU A 100 0.21 3.87 -0.18
CA LEU A 100 0.97 3.87 -1.42
C LEU A 100 0.41 2.76 -2.29
N SER A 101 -0.30 3.11 -3.36
CA SER A 101 -0.94 2.17 -4.26
C SER A 101 -0.21 2.11 -5.60
N VAL A 102 -0.20 0.95 -6.22
CA VAL A 102 0.15 0.79 -7.63
C VAL A 102 -0.97 1.36 -8.50
N GLU A 103 -0.63 1.91 -9.67
CA GLU A 103 -1.61 2.28 -10.70
C GLU A 103 -1.23 1.79 -12.09
N THR A 104 -1.57 0.54 -12.44
CA THR A 104 -1.25 0.03 -13.78
C THR A 104 -2.29 0.40 -14.85
N HIS A 105 -3.39 1.03 -14.47
CA HIS A 105 -4.50 1.35 -15.36
C HIS A 105 -4.57 2.86 -15.61
N GLY A 106 -3.94 3.31 -16.70
CA GLY A 106 -3.96 4.72 -17.11
C GLY A 106 -2.88 5.59 -16.48
N ALA A 107 -1.88 5.00 -15.81
CA ALA A 107 -0.73 5.76 -15.36
C ALA A 107 0.19 6.17 -16.52
N GLU A 108 0.49 7.46 -16.56
CA GLU A 108 1.44 8.07 -17.50
C GLU A 108 2.62 8.77 -16.78
N TRP A 109 2.73 8.58 -15.45
CA TRP A 109 3.81 9.12 -14.63
C TRP A 109 4.94 8.11 -14.41
N PRO A 110 6.12 8.55 -13.93
CA PRO A 110 7.28 7.68 -13.79
C PRO A 110 7.06 6.56 -12.78
N GLU A 111 7.67 5.42 -13.09
CA GLU A 111 7.68 4.28 -12.21
C GLU A 111 8.74 4.39 -11.13
N VAL A 112 8.46 3.77 -9.98
CA VAL A 112 9.40 3.57 -8.88
C VAL A 112 9.88 2.12 -8.93
N ALA A 113 11.18 1.96 -9.16
CA ALA A 113 11.84 0.66 -9.13
C ALA A 113 12.26 0.26 -7.71
N GLY A 114 12.11 -1.01 -7.39
CA GLY A 114 12.54 -1.56 -6.11
C GLY A 114 12.58 -3.09 -6.10
N ARG A 115 13.12 -3.64 -5.02
CA ARG A 115 13.19 -5.09 -4.78
C ARG A 115 12.06 -5.52 -3.86
N VAL A 116 11.34 -6.56 -4.23
CA VAL A 116 10.28 -7.15 -3.40
C VAL A 116 10.92 -7.88 -2.22
N ARG A 117 10.58 -7.48 -0.99
CA ARG A 117 11.10 -8.08 0.25
C ARG A 117 10.09 -8.97 0.97
N ALA A 118 8.80 -8.70 0.81
CA ALA A 118 7.72 -9.53 1.31
C ALA A 118 6.45 -9.30 0.50
N VAL A 119 5.63 -10.34 0.37
CA VAL A 119 4.31 -10.27 -0.26
C VAL A 119 3.27 -10.86 0.69
N GLN A 120 2.21 -10.11 0.95
CA GLN A 120 1.11 -10.54 1.81
C GLN A 120 -0.21 -10.38 1.07
N VAL A 121 -0.94 -11.48 0.84
CA VAL A 121 -2.32 -11.41 0.36
C VAL A 121 -3.19 -10.80 1.43
N LEU A 122 -3.89 -9.74 1.05
CA LEU A 122 -4.85 -9.04 1.88
C LEU A 122 -6.24 -9.59 1.64
N THR A 123 -6.86 -10.12 2.69
CA THR A 123 -8.30 -10.41 2.70
C THR A 123 -9.04 -9.29 3.43
N GLN A 124 -10.05 -8.69 2.79
CA GLN A 124 -10.95 -7.69 3.37
C GLN A 124 -12.32 -8.30 3.70
N GLY A 125 -12.86 -7.93 4.85
CA GLY A 125 -14.23 -8.23 5.28
C GLY A 125 -15.20 -7.15 4.79
N TYR A 126 -16.35 -7.59 4.31
CA TYR A 126 -17.43 -6.73 3.85
C TYR A 126 -18.74 -7.08 4.56
N ALA A 127 -19.57 -6.07 4.77
CA ALA A 127 -20.93 -6.20 5.26
C ALA A 127 -21.90 -5.60 4.25
N GLU A 128 -23.11 -6.13 4.19
CA GLU A 128 -24.17 -5.52 3.41
C GLU A 128 -24.62 -4.20 4.09
N GLY A 129 -24.46 -3.10 3.36
CA GLY A 129 -24.91 -1.76 3.71
C GLY A 129 -26.42 -1.59 3.56
N THR A 130 -26.93 -0.40 3.86
CA THR A 130 -28.38 -0.11 3.82
C THR A 130 -28.97 -0.14 2.41
N SER A 131 -28.13 -0.05 1.38
CA SER A 131 -28.51 -0.07 -0.04
C SER A 131 -28.35 -1.45 -0.69
N ALA A 132 -28.11 -2.50 0.08
CA ALA A 132 -27.67 -3.83 -0.40
C ALA A 132 -26.29 -3.82 -1.10
N ALA A 133 -25.56 -2.70 -1.09
CA ALA A 133 -24.18 -2.64 -1.51
C ALA A 133 -23.27 -3.29 -0.45
N TRP A 134 -22.19 -3.92 -0.90
CA TRP A 134 -21.18 -4.46 0.01
C TRP A 134 -20.18 -3.37 0.38
N GLU A 135 -20.14 -3.01 1.66
CA GLU A 135 -19.25 -1.99 2.20
C GLU A 135 -18.11 -2.66 2.97
N PRO A 136 -16.86 -2.18 2.81
CA PRO A 136 -15.74 -2.69 3.59
C PRO A 136 -15.98 -2.40 5.07
N VAL A 137 -15.73 -3.39 5.92
CA VAL A 137 -15.88 -3.24 7.36
C VAL A 137 -14.55 -2.74 7.93
N PRO A 138 -14.52 -1.56 8.56
CA PRO A 138 -13.29 -0.98 9.10
C PRO A 138 -12.58 -1.97 10.03
N GLY A 139 -11.30 -2.25 9.74
CA GLY A 139 -10.46 -3.14 10.55
C GLY A 139 -10.74 -4.64 10.41
N GLU A 140 -11.76 -5.09 9.67
CA GLU A 140 -11.91 -6.52 9.31
C GLU A 140 -11.01 -6.85 8.12
N ARG A 141 -9.73 -6.99 8.39
CA ARG A 141 -8.72 -7.38 7.42
C ARG A 141 -7.87 -8.51 7.97
N TRP A 142 -7.26 -9.27 7.06
CA TRP A 142 -6.32 -10.35 7.35
C TRP A 142 -5.19 -10.32 6.33
N LEU A 143 -3.98 -10.58 6.78
CA LEU A 143 -2.82 -10.70 5.91
C LEU A 143 -2.30 -12.14 5.97
N ARG A 144 -1.93 -12.66 4.80
CA ARG A 144 -1.32 -13.98 4.66
C ARG A 144 -0.10 -13.86 3.78
N ALA A 145 1.07 -14.18 4.36
CA ALA A 145 2.31 -14.21 3.62
C ALA A 145 2.29 -15.25 2.49
N VAL A 146 2.92 -14.89 1.37
CA VAL A 146 3.14 -15.72 0.19
C VAL A 146 4.50 -15.40 -0.41
N ASP A 147 5.13 -16.39 -1.05
CA ASP A 147 6.38 -16.17 -1.78
C ASP A 147 6.12 -15.55 -3.15
N GLU A 148 4.94 -15.79 -3.74
CA GLU A 148 4.53 -15.33 -5.07
C GLU A 148 3.16 -14.64 -5.01
N CYS A 149 3.05 -13.48 -5.64
CA CYS A 149 1.80 -12.75 -5.79
C CYS A 149 0.84 -13.54 -6.69
N PRO A 150 -0.39 -13.85 -6.24
CA PRO A 150 -1.36 -14.50 -7.11
C PRO A 150 -1.76 -13.58 -8.27
N LYS A 151 -2.00 -14.17 -9.44
CA LYS A 151 -2.65 -13.47 -10.55
C LYS A 151 -4.15 -13.30 -10.33
N TRP A 152 -4.80 -14.28 -9.71
CA TRP A 152 -6.25 -14.34 -9.52
C TRP A 152 -6.58 -14.47 -8.04
N PHE A 153 -7.45 -13.60 -7.55
CA PHE A 153 -7.79 -13.47 -6.14
C PHE A 153 -9.10 -14.18 -5.81
N ALA A 154 -9.16 -14.74 -4.60
CA ALA A 154 -10.30 -15.55 -4.20
C ALA A 154 -11.43 -14.70 -3.60
N ASP A 155 -12.67 -15.01 -3.99
CA ASP A 155 -13.87 -14.58 -3.26
C ASP A 155 -14.31 -15.71 -2.31
N LYS A 156 -14.42 -15.42 -1.01
CA LYS A 156 -14.83 -16.41 -0.01
C LYS A 156 -16.32 -16.27 0.31
N ALA A 157 -16.95 -17.42 0.50
CA ALA A 157 -18.39 -17.54 0.67
C ALA A 157 -18.95 -16.64 1.78
N ALA A 158 -20.12 -16.07 1.50
CA ALA A 158 -20.84 -15.22 2.44
C ALA A 158 -21.38 -16.02 3.65
N GLY A 159 -21.24 -15.46 4.85
CA GLY A 159 -21.82 -15.92 6.10
C GLY A 159 -22.75 -14.87 6.72
N LYS A 160 -23.16 -15.08 7.97
CA LYS A 160 -23.87 -14.07 8.78
C LYS A 160 -22.94 -13.56 9.88
N GLY A 161 -22.89 -12.24 10.05
CA GLY A 161 -22.18 -11.59 11.15
C GLY A 161 -22.93 -11.72 12.48
N GLY A 162 -22.27 -11.36 13.59
CA GLY A 162 -22.88 -11.34 14.92
C GLY A 162 -24.04 -10.32 15.07
N ASP A 163 -24.13 -9.36 14.14
CA ASP A 163 -25.21 -8.39 13.99
C ASP A 163 -26.38 -8.90 13.12
N GLY A 164 -26.31 -10.14 12.63
CA GLY A 164 -27.30 -10.76 11.75
C GLY A 164 -27.23 -10.31 10.29
N ARG A 165 -26.34 -9.38 9.93
CA ARG A 165 -26.17 -8.92 8.54
C ARG A 165 -25.34 -9.93 7.73
N PRO A 166 -25.58 -10.08 6.41
CA PRO A 166 -24.68 -10.84 5.56
C PRO A 166 -23.26 -10.27 5.61
N ARG A 167 -22.28 -11.18 5.67
CA ARG A 167 -20.85 -10.88 5.68
C ARG A 167 -20.17 -11.67 4.58
N ARG A 168 -19.18 -11.09 3.91
CA ARG A 168 -18.30 -11.83 2.99
C ARG A 168 -16.86 -11.43 3.19
N ARG A 169 -15.94 -12.25 2.73
CA ARG A 169 -14.50 -11.97 2.74
C ARG A 169 -13.97 -12.14 1.33
N ARG A 170 -13.19 -11.18 0.84
CA ARG A 170 -12.57 -11.24 -0.48
C ARG A 170 -11.09 -10.92 -0.35
N ASP A 171 -10.26 -11.63 -1.09
CA ASP A 171 -8.87 -11.22 -1.24
C ASP A 171 -8.86 -9.95 -2.10
N ALA A 172 -8.52 -8.81 -1.50
CA ALA A 172 -8.66 -7.47 -2.08
C ALA A 172 -7.40 -6.99 -2.82
N GLY A 173 -6.32 -7.77 -2.76
CA GLY A 173 -5.03 -7.45 -3.37
C GLY A 173 -3.87 -7.99 -2.54
N VAL A 174 -2.70 -7.38 -2.70
CA VAL A 174 -1.50 -7.66 -1.91
C VAL A 174 -0.93 -6.40 -1.28
N VAL A 175 -0.37 -6.54 -0.09
CA VAL A 175 0.58 -5.58 0.49
C VAL A 175 1.98 -6.10 0.27
N VAL A 176 2.83 -5.26 -0.29
CA VAL A 176 4.20 -5.55 -0.67
C VAL A 176 5.13 -4.69 0.18
N ALA A 177 6.15 -5.30 0.78
CA ALA A 177 7.28 -4.55 1.30
C ALA A 177 8.28 -4.35 0.16
N LEU A 178 8.35 -3.13 -0.38
CA LEU A 178 9.22 -2.77 -1.50
C LEU A 178 10.45 -2.02 -1.01
N GLU A 179 11.64 -2.55 -1.28
CA GLU A 179 12.91 -1.89 -0.99
C GLU A 179 13.31 -0.98 -2.16
N VAL A 180 13.24 0.33 -1.96
CA VAL A 180 13.48 1.36 -2.98
C VAL A 180 14.84 2.03 -2.77
N PRO A 181 15.75 2.00 -3.77
CA PRO A 181 17.05 2.64 -3.69
C PRO A 181 17.00 4.15 -3.43
N GLY A 182 17.96 4.65 -2.66
CA GLY A 182 18.10 6.09 -2.40
C GLY A 182 17.02 6.71 -1.49
N THR A 183 16.07 5.91 -0.99
CA THR A 183 15.00 6.36 -0.10
C THR A 183 15.15 5.90 1.35
N ASP A 184 14.28 6.40 2.23
CA ASP A 184 14.09 5.99 3.64
C ASP A 184 12.60 6.18 3.98
N SER A 185 12.09 5.48 5.00
CA SER A 185 10.67 5.50 5.33
C SER A 185 10.41 5.22 6.82
N TRP A 186 9.13 5.30 7.23
CA TRP A 186 8.70 4.84 8.55
C TRP A 186 8.81 3.33 8.75
N LEU A 187 8.65 2.53 7.70
CA LEU A 187 8.85 1.08 7.79
C LEU A 187 10.33 0.76 7.98
N SER A 188 11.23 1.43 7.25
CA SER A 188 12.67 1.35 7.50
C SER A 188 13.04 1.77 8.92
N TYR A 189 12.40 2.80 9.47
CA TYR A 189 12.56 3.19 10.86
C TYR A 189 12.12 2.06 11.82
N ALA A 190 10.93 1.48 11.60
CA ALA A 190 10.40 0.42 12.44
C ALA A 190 11.26 -0.85 12.42
N VAL A 191 11.79 -1.23 11.26
CA VAL A 191 12.72 -2.36 11.13
C VAL A 191 14.02 -2.10 11.87
N ARG A 192 14.56 -0.87 11.84
CA ARG A 192 15.75 -0.48 12.63
C ARG A 192 15.50 -0.61 14.13
N GLU A 193 14.40 -0.06 14.62
CA GLU A 193 14.02 -0.17 16.04
C GLU A 193 13.91 -1.63 16.48
N ALA A 194 13.19 -2.44 15.70
CA ALA A 194 13.00 -3.86 16.00
C ALA A 194 14.32 -4.66 15.95
N SER A 195 15.28 -4.22 15.13
CA SER A 195 16.60 -4.83 15.00
C SER A 195 17.65 -4.24 15.96
N GLY A 196 17.28 -3.26 16.80
CA GLY A 196 18.21 -2.59 17.72
C GLY A 196 19.29 -1.74 17.02
N ILE A 197 19.04 -1.30 15.79
CA ILE A 197 19.96 -0.49 14.99
C ILE A 197 19.75 1.00 15.35
N PRO A 198 20.77 1.73 15.81
CA PRO A 198 20.65 3.15 16.10
C PRO A 198 20.19 3.97 14.88
N HIS A 199 19.30 4.93 15.08
CA HIS A 199 18.84 5.78 13.97
C HIS A 199 19.86 6.81 13.51
N GLU A 200 20.65 7.35 14.45
CA GLU A 200 21.67 8.34 14.12
C GLU A 200 22.87 7.67 13.45
N GLY A 201 23.18 8.11 12.23
CA GLY A 201 24.36 7.64 11.48
C GLY A 201 24.17 6.28 10.78
N ALA A 202 23.04 5.61 10.93
CA ALA A 202 22.72 4.45 10.10
C ALA A 202 22.52 4.87 8.64
N ALA A 203 23.28 4.25 7.74
CA ALA A 203 23.07 4.43 6.31
C ALA A 203 21.72 3.83 5.90
N PRO A 204 20.96 4.47 4.99
CA PRO A 204 19.73 3.87 4.47
C PRO A 204 19.99 2.46 3.92
N GLY A 205 19.23 1.45 4.34
CA GLY A 205 19.40 0.06 3.94
C GLY A 205 20.23 -0.79 4.91
N ALA A 206 20.83 -0.18 5.95
CA ALA A 206 21.48 -0.94 7.02
C ALA A 206 20.51 -1.89 7.74
N GLU A 207 19.21 -1.58 7.71
CA GLU A 207 18.16 -2.36 8.34
C GLU A 207 17.82 -3.66 7.62
N THR A 208 18.25 -3.82 6.36
CA THR A 208 18.11 -5.06 5.60
C THR A 208 19.45 -5.73 5.32
N GLU A 209 20.57 -5.07 5.62
CA GLU A 209 21.92 -5.56 5.33
C GLU A 209 22.24 -6.79 6.19
N GLY A 210 22.57 -7.90 5.53
CA GLY A 210 22.98 -9.15 6.20
C GLY A 210 21.85 -9.93 6.87
N LEU A 211 20.60 -9.46 6.80
CA LEU A 211 19.44 -10.23 7.24
C LEU A 211 19.08 -11.29 6.18
N PRO A 212 18.93 -12.57 6.56
CA PRO A 212 18.34 -13.58 5.71
C PRO A 212 16.94 -13.15 5.22
N GLU A 213 16.59 -13.51 3.98
CA GLU A 213 15.31 -13.09 3.37
C GLU A 213 14.10 -13.57 4.17
N ASP A 214 14.15 -14.78 4.71
CA ASP A 214 13.12 -15.38 5.57
C ASP A 214 13.00 -14.64 6.91
N ALA A 215 14.13 -14.24 7.50
CA ALA A 215 14.14 -13.46 8.73
C ALA A 215 13.56 -12.05 8.53
N LEU A 216 13.90 -11.40 7.42
CA LEU A 216 13.33 -10.09 7.06
C LEU A 216 11.83 -10.20 6.77
N ALA A 217 11.39 -11.20 6.01
CA ALA A 217 9.98 -11.44 5.74
C ALA A 217 9.20 -11.67 7.04
N ALA A 218 9.70 -12.52 7.94
CA ALA A 218 9.07 -12.76 9.24
C ALA A 218 8.98 -11.48 10.09
N LEU A 219 10.03 -10.65 10.11
CA LEU A 219 10.00 -9.37 10.81
C LEU A 219 8.95 -8.43 10.21
N LEU A 220 8.91 -8.29 8.89
CA LEU A 220 7.93 -7.46 8.19
C LEU A 220 6.50 -7.92 8.45
N GLU A 221 6.26 -9.23 8.53
CA GLU A 221 4.96 -9.78 8.93
C GLU A 221 4.55 -9.32 10.33
N THR A 222 5.47 -9.26 11.30
CA THR A 222 5.15 -8.77 12.66
C THR A 222 4.83 -7.28 12.72
N LEU A 223 5.33 -6.50 11.76
CA LEU A 223 5.08 -5.06 11.65
C LEU A 223 3.77 -4.75 10.92
N SER A 224 3.19 -5.74 10.24
CA SER A 224 1.87 -5.69 9.62
C SER A 224 0.81 -6.22 10.61
N THR A 225 0.39 -5.38 11.56
CA THR A 225 -0.51 -5.69 12.70
C THR A 225 -1.99 -5.87 12.34
N VAL A 226 -2.25 -6.72 11.36
CA VAL A 226 -3.61 -7.12 11.00
C VAL A 226 -3.94 -8.47 11.65
N ARG A 227 -5.15 -8.62 12.22
CA ARG A 227 -5.59 -9.82 12.96
C ARG A 227 -5.28 -11.11 12.19
N GLY A 228 -4.86 -12.16 12.91
CA GLY A 228 -4.65 -13.47 12.33
C GLY A 228 -5.98 -14.12 11.90
N PRO A 229 -6.00 -15.04 10.92
CA PRO A 229 -7.22 -15.73 10.48
C PRO A 229 -7.95 -16.54 11.56
N GLY A 230 -7.45 -16.60 12.80
CA GLY A 230 -8.03 -17.32 13.94
C GLY A 230 -8.47 -16.46 15.13
N ASP A 231 -8.38 -15.13 15.05
CA ASP A 231 -8.71 -14.22 16.16
C ASP A 231 -10.20 -13.78 16.18
N GLY A 232 -11.10 -14.66 15.76
CA GLY A 232 -12.55 -14.42 15.66
C GLY A 232 -13.38 -15.41 16.44
#